data_AF-A0A259HDJ2-F1
#
_entry.id   AF-A0A259HDJ2-F1
#
_cell.length_a   1.000
_cell.length_b   1.000
_cell.length_c   1.000
_cell.angle_alpha   90.00
_cell.angle_beta   90.00
_cell.angle_gamma   90.00
#
_symmetry.space_group_name_H-M   'P 1'
#
loop_
_entity.id
_entity.type
_entity.pdbx_description
1 polymer ?
#
loop_
_entity_poly.entity_id
_entity_poly.type
_entity_poly.pdbx_seq_one_letter_code
_entity_poly.pdbx_strand_id
1 'polypeptide(L)'
;MYIPRYRNVTEEGGDYVRGYGYQGAVIRRGGMPDAATPGLGQDIKQRGREFGPWIAYISGFGEMLPNPENRMTQDAVRKDKWGIPLLNISVDFSENERKMAKQILTDGRAMIEGAGGMVISQATKPGAPGLGIHEMGTARMGRDPMTSVFNGYNQAHEAPNLFCTDGAAMTSSGCQNPSLTYMALSARAAHHAAEWLKEGKL
;
A
#
# COMPACT_ATOMS: atom_id res chain seq x y z
N MET A 1 -7.51 5.75 12.71
CA MET A 1 -8.65 4.81 12.75
C MET A 1 -8.42 3.77 11.67
N TYR A 2 -8.67 2.50 11.99
CA TYR A 2 -8.56 1.39 11.04
C TYR A 2 -9.82 0.52 11.12
N ILE A 3 -10.40 0.19 9.97
CA ILE A 3 -11.55 -0.71 9.83
C ILE A 3 -11.05 -1.95 9.10
N PRO A 4 -10.94 -3.11 9.78
CA PRO A 4 -10.48 -4.35 9.18
C PRO A 4 -11.33 -4.79 8.00
N ARG A 5 -10.74 -5.62 7.14
CA ARG A 5 -11.48 -6.27 6.05
C ARG A 5 -12.63 -7.10 6.61
N TYR A 6 -13.84 -6.80 6.14
CA TYR A 6 -15.08 -7.48 6.51
C TYR A 6 -15.82 -8.08 5.30
N ARG A 7 -15.30 -7.88 4.08
CA ARG A 7 -15.79 -8.52 2.86
C ARG A 7 -14.83 -9.56 2.32
N ASN A 8 -15.39 -10.60 1.73
CA ASN A 8 -14.71 -11.74 1.11
C ASN A 8 -13.71 -12.37 2.10
N VAL A 9 -14.17 -12.60 3.35
CA VAL A 9 -13.36 -13.18 4.42
C VAL A 9 -13.62 -14.67 4.55
N THR A 10 -14.89 -15.04 4.70
CA THR A 10 -15.34 -16.44 4.80
C THR A 10 -16.51 -16.72 3.86
N GLU A 11 -17.21 -15.67 3.44
CA GLU A 11 -18.31 -15.72 2.50
C GLU A 11 -17.82 -15.84 1.05
N GLU A 12 -18.69 -16.37 0.18
CA GLU A 12 -18.44 -16.34 -1.26
C GLU A 12 -18.34 -14.90 -1.74
N GLY A 13 -17.27 -14.62 -2.50
CA GLY A 13 -17.06 -13.29 -3.06
C GLY A 13 -18.13 -12.94 -4.09
N GLY A 14 -18.53 -11.67 -4.10
CA GLY A 14 -19.37 -11.13 -5.17
C GLY A 14 -18.60 -10.96 -6.48
N ASP A 15 -18.77 -9.81 -7.14
CA ASP A 15 -18.20 -9.59 -8.48
C ASP A 15 -16.65 -9.45 -8.53
N TYR A 16 -15.98 -9.48 -7.37
CA TYR A 16 -14.52 -9.38 -7.23
C TYR A 16 -14.03 -10.36 -6.16
N VAL A 17 -12.77 -10.77 -6.26
CA VAL A 17 -12.08 -11.60 -5.27
C VAL A 17 -11.17 -10.74 -4.38
N ARG A 18 -10.76 -11.31 -3.23
CA ARG A 18 -10.04 -10.59 -2.17
C ARG A 18 -10.89 -9.47 -1.57
N GLY A 19 -10.31 -8.61 -0.75
CA GLY A 19 -11.10 -7.55 -0.11
C GLY A 19 -10.26 -6.35 0.27
N TYR A 20 -10.90 -5.47 1.02
CA TYR A 20 -10.38 -4.17 1.38
C TYR A 20 -10.68 -3.85 2.84
N GLY A 21 -9.86 -2.99 3.43
CA GLY A 21 -10.13 -2.33 4.71
C GLY A 21 -10.22 -0.82 4.50
N TYR A 22 -10.52 -0.09 5.56
CA TYR A 22 -10.46 1.37 5.55
C TYR A 22 -9.46 1.91 6.55
N GLN A 23 -8.83 3.01 6.19
CA GLN A 23 -8.03 3.83 7.09
C GLN A 23 -8.59 5.24 7.09
N GLY A 24 -8.50 5.91 8.22
CA GLY A 24 -9.10 7.23 8.35
C GLY A 24 -8.80 7.91 9.66
N ALA A 25 -9.40 9.07 9.84
CA ALA A 25 -9.38 9.80 11.09
C ALA A 25 -10.66 10.63 11.27
N VAL A 26 -10.91 11.00 12.52
CA VAL A 26 -11.87 12.03 12.88
C VAL A 26 -11.07 13.21 13.40
N ILE A 27 -11.21 14.35 12.76
CA ILE A 27 -10.49 15.58 13.08
C ILE A 27 -11.49 16.70 13.37
N ARG A 28 -11.16 17.56 14.33
CA ARG A 28 -11.90 18.80 14.53
C ARG A 28 -11.28 19.87 13.64
N ARG A 29 -12.08 20.56 12.84
CA ARG A 29 -11.60 21.73 12.10
C ARG A 29 -11.33 22.88 13.08
N GLY A 30 -10.38 23.74 12.75
CA GLY A 30 -9.96 24.82 13.65
C GLY A 30 -9.18 24.32 14.87
N GLY A 31 -8.82 25.24 15.77
CA GLY A 31 -8.11 24.91 17.00
C GLY A 31 -6.67 24.40 16.85
N MET A 32 -6.16 24.30 15.61
CA MET A 32 -4.79 23.88 15.31
C MET A 32 -4.12 24.96 14.44
N PRO A 33 -3.63 26.06 15.05
CA PRO A 33 -2.89 27.06 14.31
C PRO A 33 -1.59 26.45 13.79
N ASP A 34 -1.29 26.67 12.52
CA ASP A 34 -0.06 26.20 11.88
C ASP A 34 0.93 27.34 11.65
N ALA A 35 2.17 26.98 11.32
CA ALA A 35 3.24 27.92 11.02
C ALA A 35 3.05 28.66 9.68
N ALA A 36 2.10 28.23 8.84
CA ALA A 36 1.82 28.87 7.55
C ALA A 36 0.88 30.07 7.70
N THR A 37 0.17 30.18 8.82
CA THR A 37 -0.79 31.25 9.08
C THR A 37 -0.14 32.41 9.87
N PRO A 38 -0.02 33.62 9.30
CA PRO A 38 0.59 34.77 9.98
C PRO A 38 -0.04 35.12 11.34
N GLY A 39 0.77 35.64 12.26
CA GLY A 39 0.34 36.11 13.59
C GLY A 39 1.35 35.77 14.68
N LEU A 40 1.21 36.38 15.87
CA LEU A 40 2.10 36.14 17.01
C LEU A 40 1.29 36.03 18.30
N GLY A 41 1.78 35.20 19.23
CA GLY A 41 1.35 35.18 20.63
C GLY A 41 -0.16 35.08 20.83
N GLN A 42 -0.82 36.24 21.04
CA GLN A 42 -2.24 36.35 21.31
C GLN A 42 -3.11 35.88 20.14
N ASP A 43 -2.78 36.25 18.90
CA ASP A 43 -3.57 35.90 17.73
C ASP A 43 -3.58 34.39 17.50
N ILE A 44 -2.42 33.75 17.67
CA ILE A 44 -2.27 32.30 17.57
C ILE A 44 -3.09 31.61 18.66
N LYS A 45 -3.02 32.10 19.91
CA LYS A 45 -3.79 31.54 21.04
C LYS A 45 -5.30 31.70 20.85
N GLN A 46 -5.75 32.79 20.23
CA GLN A 46 -7.16 33.03 19.99
C GLN A 46 -7.70 32.10 18.89
N ARG A 47 -6.99 32.00 17.75
CA ARG A 47 -7.34 31.03 16.69
C ARG A 47 -7.29 29.58 17.15
N GLY A 48 -6.35 29.24 18.04
CA GLY A 48 -6.28 27.93 18.68
C GLY A 48 -7.48 27.58 19.57
N ARG A 49 -8.38 28.55 19.84
CA ARG A 49 -9.63 28.34 20.58
C ARG A 49 -10.87 28.40 19.68
N GLU A 50 -10.71 28.70 18.40
CA GLU A 50 -11.80 28.71 17.43
C GLU A 50 -11.93 27.33 16.81
N PHE A 51 -13.00 26.63 17.18
CA PHE A 51 -13.26 25.28 16.71
C PHE A 51 -14.41 25.26 15.70
N GLY A 52 -14.16 24.64 14.56
CA GLY A 52 -15.15 24.31 13.55
C GLY A 52 -15.79 22.93 13.77
N PRO A 53 -16.49 22.42 12.75
CA PRO A 53 -17.16 21.13 12.82
C PRO A 53 -16.17 19.96 12.90
N TRP A 54 -16.67 18.81 13.37
CA TRP A 54 -15.97 17.54 13.25
C TRP A 54 -16.07 17.02 11.83
N ILE A 55 -14.94 16.57 11.28
CA ILE A 55 -14.86 15.95 9.96
C ILE A 55 -14.25 14.57 10.13
N ALA A 56 -14.95 13.56 9.62
CA ALA A 56 -14.41 12.22 9.47
C ALA A 56 -14.03 12.00 8.01
N TYR A 57 -12.95 11.25 7.78
CA TYR A 57 -12.66 10.68 6.48
C TYR A 57 -12.25 9.23 6.63
N ILE A 58 -12.57 8.44 5.61
CA ILE A 58 -12.10 7.07 5.43
C ILE A 58 -11.66 6.90 3.98
N SER A 59 -10.58 6.15 3.78
CA SER A 59 -10.05 5.75 2.48
C SER A 59 -9.95 4.24 2.46
N GLY A 60 -10.53 3.61 1.43
CA GLY A 60 -10.44 2.17 1.27
C GLY A 60 -9.13 1.76 0.60
N PHE A 61 -8.55 0.68 1.09
CA PHE A 61 -7.34 0.06 0.54
C PHE A 61 -7.69 -1.37 0.14
N GLY A 62 -7.71 -1.63 -1.15
CA GLY A 62 -7.96 -2.95 -1.74
C GLY A 62 -6.67 -3.63 -2.18
N GLU A 63 -6.70 -4.96 -2.19
CA GLU A 63 -5.64 -5.76 -2.81
C GLU A 63 -5.67 -5.58 -4.33
N MET A 64 -4.50 -5.28 -4.92
CA MET A 64 -4.29 -5.33 -6.35
C MET A 64 -3.70 -6.69 -6.70
N LEU A 65 -4.42 -7.46 -7.51
CA LEU A 65 -3.99 -8.82 -7.85
C LEU A 65 -2.69 -8.80 -8.68
N PRO A 66 -1.80 -9.80 -8.50
CA PRO A 66 -0.65 -9.98 -9.38
C PRO A 66 -1.11 -10.16 -10.83
N ASN A 67 -0.59 -9.34 -11.73
CA ASN A 67 -0.91 -9.39 -13.14
C ASN A 67 0.40 -9.30 -13.96
N PRO A 68 0.72 -10.27 -14.83
CA PRO A 68 1.96 -10.25 -15.61
C PRO A 68 2.05 -9.07 -16.60
N GLU A 69 0.93 -8.45 -16.98
CA GLU A 69 0.94 -7.25 -17.82
C GLU A 69 1.38 -6.00 -17.06
N ASN A 70 1.27 -6.03 -15.73
CA ASN A 70 1.77 -4.98 -14.86
C ASN A 70 3.27 -5.19 -14.61
N ARG A 71 4.10 -4.37 -15.26
CA ARG A 71 5.55 -4.56 -15.31
C ARG A 71 6.32 -3.26 -15.18
N MET A 72 7.51 -3.37 -14.60
CA MET A 72 8.54 -2.34 -14.63
C MET A 72 9.71 -2.84 -15.47
N THR A 73 10.16 -2.03 -16.40
CA THR A 73 11.31 -2.32 -17.26
C THR A 73 12.27 -1.14 -17.25
N GLN A 74 13.54 -1.39 -17.51
CA GLN A 74 14.53 -0.32 -17.66
C GLN A 74 14.47 0.23 -19.08
N ASP A 75 14.60 1.55 -19.21
CA ASP A 75 14.75 2.21 -20.50
C ASP A 75 16.13 1.93 -21.09
N ALA A 76 16.16 1.53 -22.37
CA ALA A 76 17.39 1.12 -23.02
C ALA A 76 18.36 2.29 -23.31
N VAL A 77 17.86 3.53 -23.35
CA VAL A 77 18.63 4.70 -23.79
C VAL A 77 18.63 5.79 -22.72
N ARG A 78 17.47 6.10 -22.16
CA ARG A 78 17.32 7.21 -21.22
C ARG A 78 17.83 6.82 -19.85
N LYS A 79 18.63 7.71 -19.28
CA LYS A 79 19.20 7.57 -17.94
C LYS A 79 18.85 8.79 -17.11
N ASP A 80 18.82 8.64 -15.80
CA ASP A 80 18.75 9.76 -14.88
C ASP A 80 20.10 10.50 -14.80
N LYS A 81 20.15 11.54 -13.96
CA LYS A 81 21.35 12.37 -13.79
C LYS A 81 22.55 11.63 -13.15
N TRP A 82 22.34 10.41 -12.65
CA TRP A 82 23.37 9.55 -12.08
C TRP A 82 23.75 8.38 -13.00
N GLY A 83 23.20 8.35 -14.22
CA GLY A 83 23.51 7.31 -15.21
C GLY A 83 22.74 6.01 -15.01
N ILE A 84 21.74 5.97 -14.13
CA ILE A 84 20.87 4.81 -13.91
C ILE A 84 19.77 4.82 -14.97
N PRO A 85 19.48 3.69 -15.66
CA PRO A 85 18.37 3.61 -16.61
C PRO A 85 17.05 4.08 -16.00
N LEU A 86 16.31 4.91 -16.72
CA LEU A 86 14.96 5.33 -16.29
C LEU A 86 14.03 4.11 -16.26
N LEU A 87 13.00 4.16 -15.42
CA LEU A 87 11.99 3.11 -15.37
C LEU A 87 10.84 3.40 -16.33
N ASN A 88 10.50 2.41 -17.14
CA ASN A 88 9.25 2.32 -17.89
C ASN A 88 8.26 1.49 -17.07
N ILE A 89 7.23 2.15 -16.54
CA ILE A 89 6.19 1.53 -15.71
C ILE A 89 4.94 1.37 -16.55
N SER A 90 4.57 0.12 -16.86
CA SER A 90 3.34 -0.24 -17.54
C SER A 90 2.42 -0.90 -16.52
N VAL A 91 1.45 -0.15 -16.01
CA VAL A 91 0.55 -0.60 -14.95
C VAL A 91 -0.87 -0.11 -15.23
N ASP A 92 -1.84 -1.00 -15.05
CA ASP A 92 -3.25 -0.65 -14.96
C ASP A 92 -3.98 -1.55 -13.94
N PHE A 93 -5.11 -1.06 -13.44
CA PHE A 93 -6.01 -1.89 -12.65
C PHE A 93 -6.75 -2.87 -13.56
N SER A 94 -6.90 -4.11 -13.10
CA SER A 94 -7.73 -5.09 -13.80
C SER A 94 -9.20 -4.86 -13.46
N GLU A 95 -10.10 -5.61 -14.09
CA GLU A 95 -11.54 -5.53 -13.82
C GLU A 95 -11.87 -5.80 -12.35
N ASN A 96 -11.16 -6.73 -11.71
CA ASN A 96 -11.29 -7.05 -10.29
C ASN A 96 -11.12 -5.81 -9.39
N GLU A 97 -10.02 -5.07 -9.56
CA GLU A 97 -9.73 -3.89 -8.75
C GLU A 97 -10.74 -2.76 -9.01
N ARG A 98 -11.22 -2.62 -10.25
CA ARG A 98 -12.26 -1.62 -10.60
C ARG A 98 -13.58 -1.91 -9.90
N LYS A 99 -14.01 -3.18 -9.90
CA LYS A 99 -15.21 -3.63 -9.19
C LYS A 99 -15.06 -3.46 -7.68
N MET A 100 -13.91 -3.85 -7.13
CA MET A 100 -13.59 -3.65 -5.72
C MET A 100 -13.60 -2.16 -5.34
N ALA A 101 -13.03 -1.27 -6.14
CA ALA A 101 -13.03 0.17 -5.90
C ALA A 101 -14.46 0.75 -5.88
N LYS A 102 -15.34 0.29 -6.76
CA LYS A 102 -16.75 0.69 -6.74
C LYS A 102 -17.44 0.26 -5.43
N GLN A 103 -17.14 -0.95 -4.94
CA GLN A 103 -17.70 -1.43 -3.68
C GLN A 103 -17.13 -0.66 -2.47
N ILE A 104 -15.83 -0.35 -2.46
CA ILE A 104 -15.19 0.53 -1.46
C ILE A 104 -15.94 1.86 -1.34
N LEU A 105 -16.26 2.47 -2.47
CA LEU A 105 -16.98 3.75 -2.47
C LEU A 105 -18.41 3.59 -1.93
N THR A 106 -19.11 2.53 -2.34
CA THR A 106 -20.47 2.23 -1.89
C THR A 106 -20.54 2.02 -0.38
N ASP A 107 -19.66 1.17 0.14
CA ASP A 107 -19.62 0.83 1.56
C ASP A 107 -19.15 2.00 2.42
N GLY A 108 -18.13 2.74 1.97
CA GLY A 108 -17.63 3.89 2.72
C GLY A 108 -18.72 4.95 2.94
N ARG A 109 -19.55 5.21 1.93
CA ARG A 109 -20.74 6.07 2.07
C ARG A 109 -21.70 5.50 3.11
N ALA A 110 -22.09 4.24 2.97
CA ALA A 110 -23.05 3.59 3.86
C ALA A 110 -22.56 3.57 5.32
N MET A 111 -21.26 3.41 5.56
CA MET A 111 -20.68 3.49 6.90
C MET A 111 -20.81 4.88 7.52
N ILE A 112 -20.48 5.93 6.77
CA ILE A 112 -20.56 7.31 7.27
C ILE A 112 -22.01 7.68 7.55
N GLU A 113 -22.92 7.38 6.63
CA GLU A 113 -24.36 7.66 6.79
C GLU A 113 -24.96 6.82 7.94
N GLY A 114 -24.60 5.53 8.03
CA GLY A 114 -25.03 4.64 9.11
C GLY A 114 -24.52 5.06 10.50
N ALA A 115 -23.39 5.76 10.57
CA ALA A 115 -22.87 6.37 11.80
C ALA A 115 -23.52 7.73 12.13
N GLY A 116 -24.52 8.18 11.35
CA GLY A 116 -25.19 9.48 11.51
C GLY A 116 -24.42 10.66 10.91
N GLY A 117 -23.38 10.39 10.13
CA GLY A 117 -22.60 11.41 9.42
C GLY A 117 -23.23 11.81 8.09
N MET A 118 -22.83 12.98 7.58
CA MET A 118 -23.20 13.45 6.25
C MET A 118 -22.00 13.34 5.31
N VAL A 119 -22.16 12.65 4.17
CA VAL A 119 -21.10 12.55 3.15
C VAL A 119 -21.06 13.84 2.34
N ILE A 120 -20.10 14.70 2.65
CA ILE A 120 -19.90 15.99 1.98
C ILE A 120 -19.00 15.91 0.73
N SER A 121 -18.22 14.84 0.59
CA SER A 121 -17.34 14.61 -0.55
C SER A 121 -17.02 13.12 -0.68
N GLN A 122 -16.92 12.64 -1.92
CA GLN A 122 -16.58 11.27 -2.24
C GLN A 122 -15.90 11.21 -3.61
N ALA A 123 -14.86 10.38 -3.74
CA ALA A 123 -14.25 10.09 -5.04
C ALA A 123 -15.23 9.32 -5.95
N THR A 124 -15.12 9.52 -7.26
CA THR A 124 -15.93 8.80 -8.26
C THR A 124 -15.19 7.66 -8.93
N LYS A 125 -13.87 7.59 -8.74
CA LYS A 125 -12.95 6.61 -9.34
C LYS A 125 -11.85 6.27 -8.33
N PRO A 126 -11.19 5.11 -8.45
CA PRO A 126 -9.97 4.85 -7.70
C PRO A 126 -8.89 5.88 -8.05
N GLY A 127 -8.02 6.18 -7.08
CA GLY A 127 -6.79 6.92 -7.36
C GLY A 127 -5.90 6.16 -8.34
N ALA A 128 -5.03 6.87 -9.07
CA ALA A 128 -4.11 6.23 -9.99
C ALA A 128 -3.20 5.21 -9.26
N PRO A 129 -2.77 4.12 -9.93
CA PRO A 129 -1.75 3.23 -9.40
C PRO A 129 -0.50 4.00 -8.92
N GLY A 130 0.10 3.56 -7.81
CA GLY A 130 1.26 4.21 -7.19
C GLY A 130 0.94 5.23 -6.10
N LEU A 131 -0.28 5.77 -6.02
CA LEU A 131 -0.66 6.70 -4.93
C LEU A 131 -0.68 6.06 -3.54
N GLY A 132 -0.71 4.72 -3.47
CA GLY A 132 -0.59 3.98 -2.22
C GLY A 132 0.83 3.87 -1.68
N ILE A 133 1.87 4.16 -2.48
CA ILE A 133 3.29 4.05 -2.11
C ILE A 133 3.61 2.67 -1.49
N HIS A 134 3.01 1.63 -2.07
CA HIS A 134 3.11 0.24 -1.64
C HIS A 134 3.43 -0.65 -2.86
N GLU A 135 4.40 -0.25 -3.67
CA GLU A 135 4.86 -1.01 -4.82
C GLU A 135 5.46 -2.35 -4.37
N MET A 136 4.99 -3.44 -4.98
CA MET A 136 5.30 -4.80 -4.55
C MET A 136 5.39 -5.75 -5.74
N GLY A 137 6.15 -6.84 -5.57
CA GLY A 137 6.17 -7.96 -6.52
C GLY A 137 7.00 -7.76 -7.78
N THR A 138 7.82 -6.71 -7.84
CA THR A 138 8.74 -6.44 -8.97
C THR A 138 9.84 -7.49 -9.11
N ALA A 139 10.16 -8.23 -8.05
CA ALA A 139 11.06 -9.38 -8.06
C ALA A 139 10.53 -10.44 -7.07
N ARG A 140 9.37 -11.01 -7.38
CA ARG A 140 8.61 -11.84 -6.43
C ARG A 140 9.38 -13.08 -5.94
N MET A 141 9.06 -13.51 -4.72
CA MET A 141 9.39 -14.85 -4.22
C MET A 141 8.59 -15.93 -4.94
N GLY A 142 9.06 -17.18 -4.87
CA GLY A 142 8.35 -18.34 -5.38
C GLY A 142 9.14 -19.62 -5.16
N ARG A 143 8.51 -20.76 -5.45
CA ARG A 143 9.16 -22.08 -5.32
C ARG A 143 9.89 -22.51 -6.58
N ASP A 144 9.52 -21.95 -7.72
CA ASP A 144 10.02 -22.31 -9.04
C ASP A 144 10.92 -21.18 -9.57
N PRO A 145 12.22 -21.43 -9.81
CA PRO A 145 13.15 -20.43 -10.34
C PRO A 145 12.77 -19.93 -11.73
N MET A 146 11.96 -20.67 -12.50
CA MET A 146 11.50 -20.23 -13.81
C MET A 146 10.41 -19.15 -13.73
N THR A 147 9.79 -18.97 -12.57
CA THR A 147 8.66 -18.04 -12.39
C THR A 147 8.85 -17.06 -11.23
N SER A 148 9.99 -17.09 -10.54
CA SER A 148 10.28 -16.19 -9.42
C SER A 148 11.77 -15.87 -9.32
N VAL A 149 12.09 -14.70 -8.75
CA VAL A 149 13.49 -14.26 -8.58
C VAL A 149 14.07 -14.83 -7.30
N PHE A 150 13.29 -14.80 -6.22
CA PHE A 150 13.71 -15.25 -4.90
C PHE A 150 12.99 -16.53 -4.48
N ASN A 151 13.62 -17.32 -3.62
CA ASN A 151 13.00 -18.46 -2.95
C ASN A 151 12.20 -18.02 -1.70
N GLY A 152 11.73 -18.99 -0.90
CA GLY A 152 10.96 -18.75 0.32
C GLY A 152 11.71 -18.03 1.46
N TYR A 153 13.01 -17.79 1.33
CA TYR A 153 13.87 -17.10 2.30
C TYR A 153 14.37 -15.76 1.79
N ASN A 154 13.76 -15.18 0.74
CA ASN A 154 14.20 -13.94 0.10
C ASN A 154 15.60 -14.02 -0.55
N GLN A 155 16.10 -15.23 -0.79
CA GLN A 155 17.38 -15.52 -1.43
C GLN A 155 17.19 -15.71 -2.93
N ALA A 156 18.09 -15.16 -3.75
CA ALA A 156 18.03 -15.33 -5.20
C ALA A 156 18.28 -16.80 -5.58
N HIS A 157 17.48 -17.32 -6.51
CA HIS A 157 17.67 -18.69 -6.99
C HIS A 157 19.01 -18.85 -7.73
N GLU A 158 19.43 -17.84 -8.47
CA GLU A 158 20.65 -17.87 -9.30
C GLU A 158 21.93 -17.44 -8.56
N ALA A 159 21.81 -16.83 -7.38
CA ALA A 159 22.93 -16.29 -6.62
C ALA A 159 22.74 -16.56 -5.11
N PRO A 160 23.35 -17.63 -4.57
CA PRO A 160 23.13 -18.06 -3.18
C PRO A 160 23.45 -17.00 -2.12
N ASN A 161 24.37 -16.07 -2.40
CA ASN A 161 24.77 -14.99 -1.49
C ASN A 161 24.00 -13.68 -1.70
N LEU A 162 22.97 -13.67 -2.54
CA LEU A 162 22.14 -12.49 -2.82
C LEU A 162 20.77 -12.62 -2.16
N PHE A 163 20.39 -11.59 -1.39
CA PHE A 163 19.11 -11.52 -0.69
C PHE A 163 18.43 -10.16 -0.93
N CYS A 164 17.10 -10.13 -1.01
CA CYS A 164 16.31 -8.90 -1.12
C CYS A 164 15.03 -9.00 -0.27
N THR A 165 14.85 -8.07 0.66
CA THR A 165 13.84 -8.19 1.72
C THR A 165 12.79 -7.09 1.74
N ASP A 166 12.73 -6.28 0.70
CA ASP A 166 11.75 -5.20 0.54
C ASP A 166 10.45 -5.68 -0.13
N GLY A 167 9.62 -4.74 -0.59
CA GLY A 167 8.36 -5.02 -1.28
C GLY A 167 8.50 -5.79 -2.57
N ALA A 168 9.66 -5.77 -3.24
CA ALA A 168 9.88 -6.47 -4.50
C ALA A 168 9.63 -7.98 -4.36
N ALA A 169 9.97 -8.55 -3.20
CA ALA A 169 9.85 -9.96 -2.90
C ALA A 169 8.40 -10.45 -2.68
N MET A 170 7.43 -9.55 -2.48
CA MET A 170 6.04 -9.94 -2.19
C MET A 170 5.34 -10.56 -3.39
N THR A 171 4.60 -11.66 -3.18
CA THR A 171 3.88 -12.38 -4.24
C THR A 171 2.46 -11.91 -4.46
N SER A 172 1.85 -11.31 -3.44
CA SER A 172 0.58 -10.61 -3.52
C SER A 172 0.63 -9.42 -2.59
N SER A 173 -0.20 -8.43 -2.89
CA SER A 173 -0.51 -7.39 -1.93
C SER A 173 -1.57 -7.89 -0.94
N GLY A 174 -1.78 -7.15 0.14
CA GLY A 174 -2.99 -7.26 0.95
C GLY A 174 -3.73 -5.93 0.94
N CYS A 175 -4.72 -5.80 1.82
CA CYS A 175 -5.39 -4.53 2.09
C CYS A 175 -4.77 -3.74 3.27
N GLN A 176 -3.65 -4.24 3.81
CA GLN A 176 -2.92 -3.63 4.93
C GLN A 176 -1.66 -2.92 4.43
N ASN A 177 -1.12 -1.99 5.23
CA ASN A 177 0.23 -1.49 4.99
C ASN A 177 1.24 -2.63 5.15
N PRO A 178 2.16 -2.81 4.19
CA PRO A 178 2.98 -4.01 4.12
C PRO A 178 4.25 -3.95 4.99
N SER A 179 4.59 -2.80 5.58
CA SER A 179 5.89 -2.60 6.25
C SER A 179 6.19 -3.61 7.35
N LEU A 180 5.20 -3.99 8.17
CA LEU A 180 5.38 -5.03 9.19
C LEU A 180 5.68 -6.40 8.57
N THR A 181 5.08 -6.71 7.42
CA THR A 181 5.40 -7.91 6.65
C THR A 181 6.83 -7.85 6.12
N TYR A 182 7.29 -6.70 5.60
CA TYR A 182 8.69 -6.53 5.17
C TYR A 182 9.67 -6.78 6.31
N MET A 183 9.37 -6.30 7.52
CA MET A 183 10.20 -6.56 8.70
C MET A 183 10.26 -8.06 9.04
N ALA A 184 9.13 -8.77 8.97
CA ALA A 184 9.10 -10.20 9.21
C ALA A 184 9.89 -10.99 8.15
N LEU A 185 9.76 -10.62 6.86
CA LEU A 185 10.53 -11.19 5.77
C LEU A 185 12.03 -10.95 5.95
N SER A 186 12.40 -9.72 6.31
CA SER A 186 13.79 -9.32 6.57
C SER A 186 14.42 -10.11 7.72
N ALA A 187 13.70 -10.25 8.85
CA ALA A 187 14.17 -11.03 9.98
C ALA A 187 14.39 -12.51 9.62
N ARG A 188 13.46 -13.12 8.87
CA ARG A 188 13.57 -14.51 8.39
C ARG A 188 14.76 -14.69 7.45
N ALA A 189 14.94 -13.78 6.50
CA ALA A 189 16.03 -13.82 5.51
C ALA A 189 17.40 -13.67 6.17
N ALA A 190 17.53 -12.69 7.08
CA ALA A 190 18.76 -12.44 7.82
C ALA A 190 19.13 -13.64 8.70
N HIS A 191 18.16 -14.26 9.38
CA HIS A 191 18.39 -15.49 10.14
C HIS A 191 18.90 -16.62 9.24
N HIS A 192 18.26 -16.85 8.10
CA HIS A 192 18.68 -17.87 7.14
C HIS A 192 20.11 -17.65 6.61
N ALA A 193 20.42 -16.41 6.19
CA ALA A 193 21.74 -16.04 5.71
C ALA A 193 22.82 -16.22 6.80
N ALA A 194 22.53 -15.86 8.04
CA ALA A 194 23.45 -16.04 9.16
C ALA A 194 23.75 -17.51 9.45
N GLU A 195 22.75 -18.39 9.40
CA GLU A 195 22.97 -19.83 9.59
C GLU A 195 23.81 -20.42 8.45
N TRP A 196 23.51 -20.07 7.19
CA TRP A 196 24.30 -20.56 6.06
C TRP A 196 25.73 -20.05 6.05
N LEU A 197 25.96 -18.81 6.48
CA LEU A 197 27.30 -18.26 6.63
C LEU A 197 28.12 -19.03 7.68
N LYS A 198 27.52 -19.35 8.84
CA LYS A 198 28.17 -20.18 9.88
C LYS A 198 28.51 -21.59 9.37
N GLU A 199 27.67 -22.13 8.49
CA GLU A 199 27.85 -23.46 7.89
C GLU A 199 28.81 -23.44 6.68
N GLY A 200 29.32 -22.28 6.26
CA GLY A 200 30.19 -22.15 5.08
C GLY A 200 29.48 -22.42 3.75
N LYS A 201 28.16 -22.22 3.69
CA LYS A 201 27.32 -22.39 2.49
C LYS A 201 27.16 -21.10 1.67
N LEU A 202 27.59 -19.96 2.21
CA LEU A 202 27.66 -18.65 1.54
C LEU A 202 29.10 -18.22 1.28
#